data_AF-A0AAQ4DW17-F1
#
_entry.id   AF-A0AAQ4DW17-F1
#
_cell.length_a   1.000
_cell.length_b   1.000
_cell.length_c   1.000
_cell.angle_alpha   90.00
_cell.angle_beta   90.00
_cell.angle_gamma   90.00
#
_symmetry.space_group_name_H-M   'P 1'
#
loop_
_entity.id
_entity.type
_entity.pdbx_description
1 polymer ?
#
loop_
_entity_poly.entity_id
_entity_poly.type
_entity_poly.pdbx_seq_one_letter_code
_entity_poly.pdbx_strand_id
1 'polypeptide(L)'
;MSDEAGSPQTTAIFQRDPRTADWVLAGNTQFLIALFTTYVYLVKIGGPSFMKDRKPYDGIKPLVIVYNACMVVLNAGFMVAFLSKTYMGGGYSLICQGIDYEARDEVTMSMLNLCWWYMLVRIADFLDTIFFVLRKKDSHVSFLHVAHHILVVFNGCYGVGYGPDGQAALTIILNCFVHVVMYTYYILSMLGPAVQKHLWWKRYLTQFQLVQFTIIFVHMMTPLFVSCGYPRPHVYIMACEAVFFFTMFVRFYLQAYRERRDPSKKCNGDSKLERKAQ
;
A
#
# COMPACT_ATOMS: atom_id res chain seq x y z
N MET A 1 38.39 -29.56 -33.83
CA MET A 1 38.78 -29.41 -32.41
C MET A 1 37.99 -28.23 -31.89
N SER A 2 36.88 -28.58 -31.23
CA SER A 2 36.03 -27.76 -30.35
C SER A 2 35.38 -26.50 -30.91
N ASP A 3 34.19 -26.70 -31.50
CA ASP A 3 33.11 -25.71 -31.51
C ASP A 3 32.56 -25.55 -30.08
N GLU A 4 32.80 -24.41 -29.42
CA GLU A 4 32.03 -24.03 -28.23
C GLU A 4 30.72 -23.39 -28.67
N ALA A 5 29.70 -24.22 -28.82
CA ALA A 5 28.31 -23.79 -28.89
C ALA A 5 27.93 -23.17 -27.54
N GLY A 6 27.85 -21.84 -27.49
CA GLY A 6 27.28 -21.11 -26.37
C GLY A 6 25.87 -21.61 -26.06
N SER A 7 25.68 -22.14 -24.86
CA SER A 7 24.36 -22.55 -24.38
C SER A 7 23.39 -21.36 -24.42
N PRO A 8 22.14 -21.53 -24.86
CA PRO A 8 21.16 -20.48 -24.71
C PRO A 8 20.92 -20.26 -23.21
N GLN A 9 21.27 -19.08 -22.69
CA GLN A 9 20.82 -18.66 -21.37
C GLN A 9 19.30 -18.58 -21.42
N THR A 10 18.63 -19.62 -20.92
CA THR A 10 17.21 -19.61 -20.61
C THR A 10 17.00 -18.50 -19.58
N THR A 11 16.66 -17.29 -20.04
CA THR A 11 16.39 -16.16 -19.17
C THR A 11 15.15 -16.54 -18.36
N ALA A 12 15.34 -16.86 -17.08
CA ALA A 12 14.23 -17.17 -16.20
C ALA A 12 13.22 -16.01 -16.27
N ILE A 13 11.93 -16.32 -16.46
CA ILE A 13 10.86 -15.31 -16.54
C ILE A 13 10.87 -14.41 -15.29
N PHE A 14 11.37 -14.91 -14.15
CA PHE A 14 11.61 -14.13 -12.95
C PHE A 14 13.06 -14.31 -12.49
N GLN A 15 13.92 -13.33 -12.81
CA GLN A 15 15.28 -13.27 -12.28
C GLN A 15 15.21 -12.82 -10.81
N ARG A 16 15.71 -13.66 -9.88
CA ARG A 16 15.93 -13.23 -8.50
C ARG A 16 17.04 -12.20 -8.43
N ASP A 17 16.91 -11.24 -7.53
CA ASP A 17 17.93 -10.23 -7.34
C ASP A 17 19.12 -10.81 -6.56
N PRO A 18 20.31 -10.94 -7.18
CA PRO A 18 21.48 -11.49 -6.50
C PRO A 18 21.97 -10.58 -5.36
N ARG A 19 21.60 -9.29 -5.33
CA ARG A 19 22.02 -8.32 -4.30
C ARG A 19 21.38 -8.58 -2.95
N THR A 20 20.20 -9.20 -2.95
CA THR A 20 19.35 -9.38 -1.76
C THR A 20 19.01 -10.86 -1.52
N ALA A 21 19.62 -11.78 -2.27
CA ALA A 21 19.30 -13.20 -2.23
C ALA A 21 19.39 -13.82 -0.83
N ASP A 22 20.37 -13.38 -0.03
CA ASP A 22 20.62 -13.88 1.33
C ASP A 22 19.88 -13.09 2.42
N TRP A 23 19.09 -12.08 2.05
CA TRP A 23 18.41 -11.24 3.03
C TRP A 23 17.19 -11.93 3.60
N VAL A 24 16.97 -11.72 4.90
CA VAL A 24 15.83 -12.29 5.61
C VAL A 24 14.53 -11.81 4.94
N LEU A 25 13.61 -12.73 4.68
CA LEU A 25 12.31 -12.52 3.99
C LEU A 25 12.38 -12.24 2.48
N ALA A 26 13.57 -12.09 1.87
CA ALA A 26 13.70 -11.84 0.43
C ALA A 26 13.16 -13.03 -0.38
N GLY A 27 12.04 -12.83 -1.07
CA GLY A 27 11.41 -13.88 -1.88
C GLY A 27 10.97 -15.12 -1.08
N ASN A 28 10.68 -14.99 0.21
CA ASN A 28 10.20 -16.10 1.05
C ASN A 28 8.66 -16.23 0.94
N THR A 29 8.21 -17.10 0.02
CA THR A 29 6.79 -17.32 -0.25
C THR A 29 6.05 -17.97 0.92
N GLN A 30 6.68 -18.86 1.68
CA GLN A 30 6.04 -19.53 2.82
C GLN A 30 5.70 -18.54 3.94
N PHE A 31 6.64 -17.63 4.23
CA PHE A 31 6.40 -16.53 5.15
C PHE A 31 5.23 -15.66 4.70
N LEU A 32 5.17 -15.28 3.41
CA LEU A 32 4.07 -14.47 2.87
C LEU A 32 2.71 -15.16 3.01
N ILE A 33 2.62 -16.45 2.66
CA ILE A 33 1.37 -17.22 2.77
C ILE A 33 0.92 -17.27 4.23
N ALA A 34 1.83 -17.59 5.15
CA ALA A 34 1.55 -17.64 6.58
C ALA A 34 1.10 -16.27 7.11
N LEU A 35 1.80 -15.20 6.72
CA LEU A 35 1.52 -13.83 7.13
C LEU A 35 0.13 -13.38 6.63
N PHE A 36 -0.19 -13.56 5.35
CA PHE A 36 -1.47 -13.14 4.78
C PHE A 36 -2.64 -13.96 5.31
N THR A 37 -2.47 -15.28 5.44
CA THR A 37 -3.50 -16.15 6.02
C THR A 37 -3.80 -15.74 7.45
N THR A 38 -2.74 -15.50 8.25
CA THR A 38 -2.88 -15.05 9.63
C THR A 38 -3.53 -13.67 9.70
N TYR A 39 -3.09 -12.71 8.90
CA TYR A 39 -3.67 -11.37 8.86
C TYR A 39 -5.17 -11.41 8.53
N VAL A 40 -5.55 -12.08 7.42
CA VAL A 40 -6.95 -12.19 7.00
C VAL A 40 -7.80 -12.89 8.07
N TYR A 41 -7.30 -14.00 8.63
CA TYR A 41 -7.97 -14.70 9.72
C TYR A 41 -8.21 -13.75 10.91
N LEU A 42 -7.17 -13.05 11.37
CA LEU A 42 -7.26 -12.13 12.50
C LEU A 42 -8.24 -10.98 12.24
N VAL A 43 -8.25 -10.39 11.04
CA VAL A 43 -9.08 -9.19 10.79
C VAL A 43 -10.51 -9.50 10.36
N LYS A 44 -10.78 -10.68 9.78
CA LYS A 44 -12.12 -11.05 9.29
C LYS A 44 -12.85 -12.04 10.18
N ILE A 45 -12.14 -12.86 10.95
CA ILE A 45 -12.74 -13.95 11.73
C ILE A 45 -12.37 -13.82 13.20
N GLY A 46 -11.09 -14.01 13.54
CA GLY A 46 -10.62 -14.10 14.92
C GLY A 46 -10.88 -12.83 15.74
N GLY A 47 -10.50 -11.67 15.21
CA GLY A 47 -10.67 -10.38 15.86
C GLY A 47 -12.14 -9.97 16.03
N PRO A 48 -12.98 -9.98 14.97
CA PRO A 48 -14.42 -9.72 15.12
C PRO A 48 -15.11 -10.68 16.09
N SER A 49 -14.77 -11.98 16.04
CA SER A 49 -15.30 -12.97 16.99
C SER A 49 -14.88 -12.67 18.43
N PHE A 50 -13.60 -12.34 18.66
CA PHE A 50 -13.09 -11.93 19.97
C PHE A 50 -13.76 -10.67 20.50
N MET A 51 -14.10 -9.72 19.61
CA MET A 51 -14.71 -8.45 19.95
C MET A 51 -16.24 -8.49 20.08
N LYS A 52 -16.91 -9.59 19.68
CA LYS A 52 -18.37 -9.68 19.61
C LYS A 52 -19.07 -9.14 20.86
N ASP A 53 -18.72 -9.69 22.02
CA ASP A 53 -19.34 -9.36 23.31
C ASP A 53 -18.52 -8.36 24.15
N ARG A 54 -17.50 -7.74 23.56
CA ARG A 54 -16.62 -6.77 24.23
C ARG A 54 -16.98 -5.34 23.85
N LYS A 55 -16.73 -4.39 24.76
CA LYS A 55 -16.78 -2.96 24.43
C LYS A 55 -15.56 -2.58 23.57
N PRO A 56 -15.65 -1.55 22.71
CA PRO A 56 -14.48 -1.04 21.99
C PRO A 56 -13.35 -0.70 22.95
N TYR A 57 -12.12 -1.07 22.61
CA TYR A 57 -10.95 -0.72 23.41
C TYR A 57 -10.57 0.75 23.18
N ASP A 58 -11.25 1.68 23.84
CA ASP A 58 -10.88 3.11 23.71
C ASP A 58 -9.62 3.48 24.51
N GLY A 59 -9.24 2.67 25.50
CA GLY A 59 -8.01 2.85 26.29
C GLY A 59 -6.71 2.73 25.48
N ILE A 60 -6.74 2.08 24.31
CA ILE A 60 -5.56 1.99 23.42
C ILE A 60 -5.39 3.24 22.54
N LYS A 61 -6.25 4.25 22.67
CA LYS A 61 -6.19 5.49 21.88
C LYS A 61 -4.82 6.19 21.95
N PRO A 62 -4.16 6.36 23.12
CA PRO A 62 -2.82 6.96 23.17
C PRO A 62 -1.78 6.13 22.42
N LEU A 63 -1.85 4.80 22.53
CA LEU A 63 -0.98 3.88 21.79
C LEU A 63 -1.13 4.06 20.27
N VAL A 64 -2.36 4.15 19.78
CA VAL A 64 -2.63 4.37 18.35
C VAL A 64 -2.14 5.75 17.89
N ILE A 65 -2.23 6.79 18.73
CA ILE A 65 -1.66 8.11 18.42
C ILE A 65 -0.13 8.03 18.29
N VAL A 66 0.54 7.38 19.25
CA VAL A 66 2.00 7.19 19.21
C VAL A 66 2.41 6.39 17.98
N TYR A 67 1.72 5.28 17.70
CA TYR A 67 1.93 4.47 16.51
C TYR A 67 1.81 5.33 15.23
N ASN A 68 0.72 6.06 15.06
CA ASN A 68 0.53 6.92 13.89
C ASN A 68 1.61 8.00 13.80
N ALA A 69 2.05 8.57 14.93
CA ALA A 69 3.13 9.56 14.95
C ALA A 69 4.47 8.95 14.51
N CYS A 70 4.80 7.74 14.99
CA CYS A 70 5.95 6.98 14.50
C CYS A 70 5.84 6.72 12.99
N MET A 71 4.66 6.35 12.50
CA MET A 71 4.42 6.13 11.07
C MET A 71 4.62 7.42 10.26
N VAL A 72 4.19 8.58 10.75
CA VAL A 72 4.47 9.88 10.10
C VAL A 72 5.98 10.10 9.98
N VAL A 73 6.72 9.93 11.08
CA VAL A 73 8.19 10.16 11.11
C VAL A 73 8.91 9.17 10.19
N LEU A 74 8.57 7.88 10.26
CA LEU A 74 9.19 6.86 9.41
C LEU A 74 8.92 7.14 7.94
N ASN A 75 7.67 7.40 7.54
CA ASN A 75 7.35 7.67 6.14
C ASN A 75 8.01 8.96 5.63
N ALA A 76 8.11 10.01 6.45
CA ALA A 76 8.84 11.21 6.09
C ALA A 76 10.34 10.93 5.92
N GLY A 77 10.93 10.15 6.83
CA GLY A 77 12.32 9.72 6.74
C GLY A 77 12.61 8.90 5.49
N PHE A 78 11.78 7.89 5.19
CA PHE A 78 11.89 7.11 3.97
C PHE A 78 11.73 7.98 2.72
N MET A 79 10.75 8.89 2.70
CA MET A 79 10.55 9.80 1.56
C MET A 79 11.82 10.61 1.26
N VAL A 80 12.42 11.22 2.29
CA VAL A 80 13.66 12.01 2.13
C VAL A 80 14.82 11.11 1.70
N ALA A 81 14.99 9.94 2.33
CA ALA A 81 16.05 9.01 2.02
C ALA A 81 15.97 8.51 0.57
N PHE A 82 14.81 8.01 0.15
CA PHE A 82 14.57 7.56 -1.21
C PHE A 82 14.76 8.68 -2.23
N LEU A 83 14.23 9.87 -1.96
CA LEU A 83 14.39 11.00 -2.88
C LEU A 83 15.85 11.42 -3.04
N SER A 84 16.63 11.43 -1.95
CA SER A 84 18.07 11.74 -1.98
C SER A 84 18.89 10.73 -2.78
N LYS A 85 18.51 9.44 -2.73
CA LYS A 85 19.22 8.33 -3.38
C LYS A 85 18.77 8.07 -4.81
N THR A 86 17.77 8.82 -5.30
CA THR A 86 17.20 8.63 -6.64
C THR A 86 17.22 9.93 -7.45
N TYR A 87 16.20 10.78 -7.30
CA TYR A 87 15.99 11.95 -8.17
C TYR A 87 16.76 13.20 -7.74
N MET A 88 17.14 13.32 -6.47
CA MET A 88 17.87 14.49 -5.94
C MET A 88 19.37 14.24 -5.69
N GLY A 89 19.90 13.10 -6.14
CA GLY A 89 21.30 12.76 -5.90
C GLY A 89 21.76 11.41 -6.47
N GLY A 90 20.84 10.55 -6.92
CA GLY A 90 21.15 9.23 -7.49
C GLY A 90 21.09 9.15 -9.01
N GLY A 91 20.75 10.24 -9.71
CA GLY A 91 20.73 10.28 -11.18
C GLY A 91 19.59 9.50 -11.84
N TYR A 92 18.50 9.22 -11.12
CA TYR A 92 17.38 8.45 -11.68
C TYR A 92 16.64 9.23 -12.76
N SER A 93 16.28 8.54 -13.83
CA SER A 93 15.35 9.05 -14.84
C SER A 93 13.91 9.01 -14.31
N LEU A 94 13.22 10.14 -14.33
CA LEU A 94 11.79 10.22 -14.01
C LEU A 94 10.89 9.60 -15.09
N ILE A 95 11.42 9.40 -16.30
CA ILE A 95 10.65 8.86 -17.41
C ILE A 95 10.68 7.33 -17.37
N CYS A 96 11.88 6.76 -17.37
CA CYS A 96 12.08 5.32 -17.39
C CYS A 96 13.42 4.97 -16.77
N GLN A 97 13.39 4.22 -15.67
CA GLN A 97 14.56 3.76 -14.94
C GLN A 97 14.57 2.23 -14.86
N GLY A 98 15.62 1.62 -15.39
CA GLY A 98 15.88 0.18 -15.30
C GLY A 98 16.42 -0.26 -13.94
N ILE A 99 16.69 -1.55 -13.85
CA ILE A 99 17.36 -2.16 -12.69
C ILE A 99 18.71 -2.70 -13.16
N ASP A 100 19.79 -2.30 -12.49
CA ASP A 100 21.10 -2.93 -12.64
C ASP A 100 21.32 -3.94 -11.51
N TYR A 101 21.16 -5.23 -11.84
CA TYR A 101 21.32 -6.33 -10.89
C TYR A 101 22.77 -6.58 -10.48
N GLU A 102 23.74 -6.01 -11.18
CA GLU A 102 25.18 -6.15 -10.88
C GLU A 102 25.74 -4.94 -10.12
N ALA A 103 25.01 -3.83 -10.06
CA ALA A 103 25.39 -2.67 -9.26
C ALA A 103 25.54 -3.04 -7.76
N ARG A 104 26.70 -2.70 -7.19
CA ARG A 104 27.05 -2.91 -5.77
C ARG A 104 27.62 -1.64 -5.12
N ASP A 105 27.46 -0.49 -5.76
CA ASP A 105 27.90 0.78 -5.19
C ASP A 105 27.11 1.12 -3.92
N GLU A 106 27.68 2.02 -3.11
CA GLU A 106 27.12 2.38 -1.80
C GLU A 106 25.70 2.94 -1.90
N VAL A 107 25.39 3.71 -2.95
CA VAL A 107 24.06 4.32 -3.14
C VAL A 107 23.04 3.24 -3.44
N THR A 108 23.33 2.34 -4.37
CA THR A 108 22.47 1.20 -4.71
C THR A 108 22.24 0.29 -3.50
N MET A 109 23.30 -0.11 -2.80
CA MET A 109 23.15 -1.00 -1.63
C MET A 109 22.39 -0.33 -0.48
N SER A 110 22.60 0.98 -0.27
CA SER A 110 21.82 1.78 0.68
C SER A 110 20.34 1.84 0.30
N MET A 111 20.03 2.05 -0.99
CA MET A 111 18.67 2.04 -1.53
C MET A 111 17.96 0.70 -1.28
N LEU A 112 18.64 -0.41 -1.55
CA LEU A 112 18.09 -1.75 -1.29
C LEU A 112 17.82 -1.96 0.20
N ASN A 113 18.74 -1.53 1.08
CA ASN A 113 18.57 -1.66 2.52
C ASN A 113 17.36 -0.84 3.01
N LEU A 114 17.17 0.37 2.48
CA LEU A 114 15.98 1.18 2.72
C LEU A 114 14.71 0.45 2.26
N CYS A 115 14.71 -0.21 1.09
CA CYS A 115 13.58 -1.00 0.62
C CYS A 115 13.26 -2.18 1.55
N TRP A 116 14.27 -2.82 2.15
CA TRP A 116 14.06 -3.87 3.13
C TRP A 116 13.42 -3.36 4.42
N TRP A 117 13.90 -2.25 4.98
CA TRP A 117 13.27 -1.62 6.14
C TRP A 117 11.86 -1.12 5.83
N TYR A 118 11.66 -0.56 4.63
CA TYR A 118 10.37 -0.12 4.16
C TYR A 118 9.38 -1.28 4.06
N MET A 119 9.80 -2.43 3.56
CA MET A 119 8.99 -3.66 3.56
C MET A 119 8.51 -4.02 4.97
N LEU A 120 9.37 -3.94 5.98
CA LEU A 120 8.96 -4.19 7.38
C LEU A 120 7.93 -3.17 7.87
N VAL A 121 8.08 -1.89 7.53
CA VAL A 121 7.09 -0.85 7.86
C VAL A 121 5.75 -1.14 7.17
N ARG A 122 5.76 -1.63 5.93
CA ARG A 122 4.53 -2.03 5.23
C ARG A 122 3.86 -3.23 5.86
N ILE A 123 4.62 -4.17 6.42
CA ILE A 123 4.05 -5.26 7.24
C ILE A 123 3.44 -4.68 8.53
N ALA A 124 4.08 -3.69 9.14
CA ALA A 124 3.56 -3.02 10.34
C ALA A 124 2.24 -2.26 10.08
N ASP A 125 1.93 -1.86 8.85
CA ASP A 125 0.64 -1.27 8.47
C ASP A 125 -0.55 -2.24 8.73
N PHE A 126 -0.33 -3.55 8.86
CA PHE A 126 -1.39 -4.48 9.27
C PHE A 126 -1.94 -4.17 10.67
N LEU A 127 -1.13 -3.54 11.54
CA LEU A 127 -1.57 -3.10 12.87
C LEU A 127 -2.70 -2.08 12.80
N ASP A 128 -2.79 -1.24 11.76
CA ASP A 128 -3.91 -0.31 11.56
C ASP A 128 -5.24 -1.05 11.55
N THR A 129 -5.27 -2.17 10.82
CA THR A 129 -6.49 -2.96 10.67
C THR A 129 -6.84 -3.65 11.99
N ILE A 130 -5.84 -4.11 12.74
CA ILE A 130 -6.03 -4.68 14.07
C ILE A 130 -6.59 -3.62 15.02
N PHE A 131 -6.07 -2.38 14.99
CA PHE A 131 -6.61 -1.28 15.79
C PHE A 131 -8.05 -0.93 15.41
N PHE A 132 -8.43 -0.97 14.13
CA PHE A 132 -9.82 -0.78 13.71
C PHE A 132 -10.74 -1.86 14.28
N VAL A 133 -10.33 -3.13 14.24
CA VAL A 133 -11.11 -4.25 14.80
C VAL A 133 -11.26 -4.10 16.31
N LEU A 134 -10.17 -3.86 17.05
CA LEU A 134 -10.20 -3.68 18.51
C LEU A 134 -11.05 -2.47 18.95
N ARG A 135 -11.20 -1.47 18.09
CA ARG A 135 -12.03 -0.28 18.35
C ARG A 135 -13.42 -0.36 17.72
N LYS A 136 -13.83 -1.52 17.21
CA LYS A 136 -15.11 -1.75 16.50
C LYS A 136 -15.38 -0.69 15.42
N LYS A 137 -14.38 -0.40 14.59
CA LYS A 137 -14.45 0.50 13.44
C LYS A 137 -14.58 -0.32 12.15
N ASP A 138 -15.56 -1.21 12.10
CA ASP A 138 -15.72 -2.19 11.01
C ASP A 138 -15.91 -1.54 9.63
N SER A 139 -16.50 -0.34 9.58
CA SER A 139 -16.63 0.45 8.34
C SER A 139 -15.30 0.84 7.71
N HIS A 140 -14.21 0.86 8.48
CA HIS A 140 -12.85 1.11 7.98
C HIS A 140 -12.21 -0.17 7.42
N VAL A 141 -12.63 -1.36 7.85
CA VAL A 141 -12.09 -2.66 7.41
C VAL A 141 -12.82 -3.16 6.15
N SER A 142 -12.85 -2.31 5.12
CA SER A 142 -13.45 -2.65 3.83
C SER A 142 -12.68 -3.75 3.09
N PHE A 143 -13.29 -4.38 2.10
CA PHE A 143 -12.56 -5.33 1.23
C PHE A 143 -11.40 -4.63 0.50
N LEU A 144 -11.62 -3.41 0.01
CA LEU A 144 -10.58 -2.62 -0.67
C LEU A 144 -9.39 -2.35 0.26
N HIS A 145 -9.66 -1.98 1.52
CA HIS A 145 -8.63 -1.78 2.54
C HIS A 145 -7.77 -3.04 2.73
N VAL A 146 -8.41 -4.17 3.02
CA VAL A 146 -7.70 -5.43 3.28
C VAL A 146 -6.93 -5.91 2.04
N ALA A 147 -7.52 -5.85 0.86
CA ALA A 147 -6.85 -6.22 -0.39
C ALA A 147 -5.65 -5.31 -0.68
N HIS A 148 -5.79 -4.00 -0.46
CA HIS A 148 -4.69 -3.04 -0.61
C HIS A 148 -3.52 -3.37 0.31
N HIS A 149 -3.76 -3.57 1.61
CA HIS A 149 -2.69 -3.88 2.55
C HIS A 149 -1.97 -5.20 2.20
N ILE A 150 -2.69 -6.22 1.73
CA ILE A 150 -2.08 -7.47 1.26
C ILE A 150 -1.19 -7.22 0.04
N LEU A 151 -1.69 -6.51 -0.98
CA LEU A 151 -0.94 -6.26 -2.22
C LEU A 151 0.30 -5.40 -1.99
N VAL A 152 0.22 -4.39 -1.12
CA VAL A 152 1.38 -3.53 -0.83
C VAL A 152 2.48 -4.31 -0.10
N VAL A 153 2.14 -5.18 0.85
CA VAL A 153 3.13 -6.06 1.50
C VAL A 153 3.69 -7.09 0.51
N PHE A 154 2.84 -7.65 -0.36
CA PHE A 154 3.27 -8.55 -1.42
C PHE A 154 4.30 -7.85 -2.32
N ASN A 155 4.03 -6.63 -2.77
CA ASN A 155 4.94 -5.84 -3.59
C ASN A 155 6.26 -5.52 -2.88
N GLY A 156 6.24 -5.26 -1.57
CA GLY A 156 7.46 -5.07 -0.79
C GLY A 156 8.34 -6.32 -0.77
N CYS A 157 7.76 -7.48 -0.42
CA CYS A 157 8.51 -8.73 -0.34
C CYS A 157 8.93 -9.27 -1.72
N TYR A 158 8.06 -9.11 -2.72
CA TYR A 158 8.38 -9.39 -4.12
C TYR A 158 9.50 -8.49 -4.60
N GLY A 159 9.38 -7.18 -4.40
CA GLY A 159 10.41 -6.20 -4.75
C GLY A 159 11.76 -6.60 -4.14
N VAL A 160 11.84 -6.79 -2.83
CA VAL A 160 13.11 -7.19 -2.17
C VAL A 160 13.68 -8.49 -2.75
N GLY A 161 12.87 -9.45 -3.18
CA GLY A 161 13.35 -10.71 -3.76
C GLY A 161 13.73 -10.66 -5.26
N TYR A 162 13.20 -9.71 -6.02
CA TYR A 162 13.28 -9.69 -7.48
C TYR A 162 13.75 -8.35 -8.08
N GLY A 163 14.01 -7.34 -7.24
CA GLY A 163 14.55 -6.03 -7.61
C GLY A 163 13.65 -4.88 -7.17
N PRO A 164 13.81 -4.31 -5.94
CA PRO A 164 12.93 -3.27 -5.41
C PRO A 164 13.33 -1.87 -5.92
N ASP A 165 13.87 -1.79 -7.13
CA ASP A 165 14.65 -0.67 -7.62
C ASP A 165 14.10 -0.13 -8.96
N GLY A 166 14.73 0.89 -9.50
CA GLY A 166 14.43 1.49 -10.80
C GLY A 166 13.08 2.20 -10.81
N GLN A 167 12.20 1.83 -11.75
CA GLN A 167 10.89 2.45 -11.91
C GLN A 167 10.04 2.44 -10.62
N ALA A 168 10.25 1.45 -9.74
CA ALA A 168 9.55 1.32 -8.45
C ALA A 168 9.77 2.49 -7.49
N ALA A 169 10.91 3.20 -7.62
CA ALA A 169 11.30 4.25 -6.69
C ALA A 169 10.26 5.37 -6.55
N LEU A 170 9.72 5.90 -7.66
CA LEU A 170 8.70 6.96 -7.61
C LEU A 170 7.43 6.51 -6.87
N THR A 171 7.07 5.24 -7.01
CA THR A 171 5.89 4.65 -6.34
C THR A 171 6.08 4.65 -4.83
N ILE A 172 7.26 4.24 -4.37
CA ILE A 172 7.60 4.23 -2.96
C ILE A 172 7.59 5.66 -2.40
N ILE A 173 8.21 6.62 -3.08
CA ILE A 173 8.28 8.02 -2.65
C ILE A 173 6.88 8.65 -2.54
N LEU A 174 6.05 8.50 -3.59
CA LEU A 174 4.68 9.02 -3.58
C LEU A 174 3.83 8.34 -2.51
N ASN A 175 3.97 7.03 -2.33
CA ASN A 175 3.27 6.32 -1.27
C ASN A 175 3.67 6.83 0.13
N CYS A 176 4.97 7.00 0.40
CA CYS A 176 5.45 7.61 1.64
C CYS A 176 4.83 9.00 1.86
N PHE A 177 4.82 9.85 0.84
CA PHE A 177 4.23 11.19 0.94
C PHE A 177 2.75 11.15 1.32
N VAL A 178 1.97 10.29 0.66
CA VAL A 178 0.56 10.13 0.98
C VAL A 178 0.35 9.56 2.38
N HIS A 179 1.19 8.62 2.82
CA HIS A 179 1.13 8.05 4.17
C HIS A 179 1.46 9.11 5.24
N VAL A 180 2.41 10.03 5.00
CA VAL A 180 2.67 11.17 5.91
C VAL A 180 1.38 11.98 6.12
N VAL A 181 0.70 12.35 5.04
CA VAL A 181 -0.54 13.15 5.11
C VAL A 181 -1.67 12.35 5.76
N MET A 182 -1.81 11.08 5.40
CA MET A 182 -2.88 10.20 5.87
C MET A 182 -2.76 9.87 7.36
N TYR A 183 -1.57 9.50 7.85
CA TYR A 183 -1.35 9.26 9.28
C TYR A 183 -1.45 10.56 10.10
N THR A 184 -1.00 11.69 9.54
CA THR A 184 -1.23 13.01 10.17
C THR A 184 -2.73 13.27 10.35
N TYR A 185 -3.53 13.02 9.30
CA TYR A 185 -4.99 13.12 9.40
C TYR A 185 -5.56 12.18 10.48
N TYR A 186 -5.07 10.94 10.58
CA TYR A 186 -5.51 10.00 11.61
C TYR A 186 -5.21 10.49 13.02
N ILE A 187 -4.01 11.01 13.29
CA ILE A 187 -3.66 11.62 14.58
C ILE A 187 -4.65 12.74 14.91
N LEU A 188 -4.82 13.69 13.99
CA LEU A 188 -5.72 14.84 14.20
C LEU A 188 -7.17 14.39 14.45
N SER A 189 -7.63 13.35 13.75
CA SER A 189 -8.97 12.79 13.93
C SER A 189 -9.17 12.16 15.31
N MET A 190 -8.09 11.84 16.02
CA MET A 190 -8.13 11.27 17.36
C MET A 190 -8.03 12.33 18.46
N LEU A 191 -7.66 13.58 18.17
CA LEU A 191 -7.53 14.65 19.19
C LEU A 191 -8.87 15.20 19.70
N GLY A 192 -10.00 14.57 19.34
CA GLY A 192 -11.33 14.86 19.88
C GLY A 192 -12.12 15.90 19.08
N PRO A 193 -13.36 16.22 19.52
CA PRO A 193 -14.30 17.03 18.74
C PRO A 193 -13.79 18.43 18.39
N ALA A 194 -12.98 19.02 19.28
CA ALA A 194 -12.40 20.34 19.10
C ALA A 194 -11.47 20.43 17.87
N VAL A 195 -10.77 19.35 17.54
CA VAL A 195 -9.91 19.26 16.34
C VAL A 195 -10.69 18.70 15.16
N GLN A 196 -11.52 17.68 15.37
CA GLN A 196 -12.30 17.02 14.30
C GLN A 196 -13.16 17.99 13.49
N LYS A 197 -13.71 19.04 14.10
CA LYS A 197 -14.50 20.06 13.38
C LYS A 197 -13.71 20.78 12.26
N HIS A 198 -12.38 20.83 12.36
CA HIS A 198 -11.52 21.45 11.37
C HIS A 198 -11.07 20.48 10.26
N LEU A 199 -11.42 19.19 10.36
CA LEU A 199 -11.03 18.16 9.39
C LEU A 199 -12.02 18.03 8.22
N TRP A 200 -12.51 19.16 7.71
CA TRP A 200 -13.40 19.23 6.56
C TRP A 200 -12.77 18.69 5.26
N TRP A 201 -11.43 18.60 5.24
CA TRP A 201 -10.66 18.21 4.07
C TRP A 201 -10.50 16.69 3.88
N LYS A 202 -11.20 15.86 4.67
CA LYS A 202 -11.22 14.39 4.50
C LYS A 202 -11.46 13.95 3.05
N ARG A 203 -12.36 14.64 2.34
CA ARG A 203 -12.67 14.32 0.92
C ARG A 203 -11.46 14.54 -0.01
N TYR A 204 -10.63 15.55 0.27
CA TYR A 204 -9.46 15.85 -0.53
C TYR A 204 -8.36 14.83 -0.29
N LEU A 205 -8.28 14.24 0.91
CA LEU A 205 -7.37 13.12 1.17
C LEU A 205 -7.64 11.93 0.24
N THR A 206 -8.93 11.58 0.06
CA THR A 206 -9.32 10.50 -0.85
C THR A 206 -9.04 10.86 -2.32
N GLN A 207 -9.31 12.11 -2.72
CA GLN A 207 -8.94 12.58 -4.07
C GLN A 207 -7.43 12.55 -4.30
N PHE A 208 -6.65 12.91 -3.28
CA PHE A 208 -5.20 12.89 -3.32
C PHE A 208 -4.64 11.46 -3.49
N GLN A 209 -5.19 10.47 -2.78
CA GLN A 209 -4.88 9.05 -2.99
C GLN A 209 -5.22 8.57 -4.41
N LEU A 210 -6.36 8.98 -4.96
CA LEU A 210 -6.75 8.63 -6.33
C LEU A 210 -5.80 9.20 -7.38
N VAL A 211 -5.38 10.45 -7.20
CA VAL A 211 -4.38 11.10 -8.06
C VAL A 211 -3.04 10.36 -7.96
N GLN A 212 -2.60 10.03 -6.74
CA GLN A 212 -1.38 9.24 -6.52
C GLN A 212 -1.43 7.90 -7.27
N PHE A 213 -2.50 7.12 -7.14
CA PHE A 213 -2.63 5.84 -7.87
C PHE A 213 -2.60 6.02 -9.39
N THR A 214 -3.20 7.10 -9.90
CA THR A 214 -3.20 7.41 -11.34
C THR A 214 -1.79 7.71 -11.82
N ILE A 215 -1.03 8.54 -11.09
CA ILE A 215 0.36 8.88 -11.42
C ILE A 215 1.23 7.63 -11.39
N ILE A 216 1.11 6.82 -10.33
CA ILE A 216 1.85 5.56 -10.17
C ILE A 216 1.55 4.61 -11.32
N PHE A 217 0.28 4.47 -11.69
CA PHE A 217 -0.13 3.60 -12.78
C PHE A 217 0.51 4.02 -14.10
N VAL A 218 0.40 5.30 -14.47
CA VAL A 218 1.00 5.82 -15.71
C VAL A 218 2.51 5.60 -15.70
N HIS A 219 3.19 5.97 -14.61
CA HIS A 219 4.64 5.80 -14.47
C HIS A 219 5.06 4.33 -14.57
N MET A 220 4.32 3.41 -13.95
CA MET A 220 4.61 1.97 -13.99
C MET A 220 4.40 1.35 -15.36
N MET A 221 3.52 1.91 -16.18
CA MET A 221 3.29 1.43 -17.55
C MET A 221 4.29 1.99 -18.56
N THR A 222 5.02 3.08 -18.24
CA THR A 222 6.01 3.68 -19.15
C THR A 222 7.02 2.69 -19.73
N PRO A 223 7.58 1.72 -18.96
CA PRO A 223 8.52 0.74 -19.51
C PRO A 223 7.94 -0.24 -20.55
N LEU A 224 6.61 -0.26 -20.76
CA LEU A 224 6.01 -0.98 -21.91
C LEU A 224 6.25 -0.25 -23.23
N PHE A 225 6.41 1.06 -23.19
CA PHE A 225 6.52 1.93 -24.35
C PHE A 225 7.94 2.48 -24.54
N VAL A 226 8.71 2.60 -23.46
CA VAL A 226 10.09 3.10 -23.46
C VAL A 226 11.03 2.02 -22.95
N SER A 227 12.06 1.70 -23.72
CA SER A 227 13.05 0.71 -23.30
C SER A 227 14.12 1.37 -22.42
N CYS A 228 14.13 1.00 -21.13
CA CYS A 228 15.15 1.46 -20.17
C CYS A 228 15.77 0.34 -19.34
N GLY A 229 15.59 -0.92 -19.75
CA GLY A 229 16.11 -2.08 -18.99
C GLY A 229 15.31 -2.42 -17.73
N TYR A 230 14.09 -1.89 -17.56
CA TYR A 230 13.21 -2.32 -16.49
C TYR A 230 12.60 -3.69 -16.81
N PRO A 231 12.63 -4.68 -15.90
CA PRO A 231 12.17 -6.03 -16.22
C PRO A 231 10.67 -6.07 -16.53
N ARG A 232 10.31 -6.55 -17.73
CA ARG A 232 8.90 -6.70 -18.16
C ARG A 232 8.00 -7.50 -17.20
N PRO A 233 8.46 -8.58 -16.54
CA PRO A 233 7.64 -9.31 -15.57
C PRO A 233 7.08 -8.44 -14.45
N HIS A 234 7.87 -7.46 -13.97
CA HIS A 234 7.42 -6.52 -12.93
C HIS A 234 6.27 -5.65 -13.45
N VAL A 235 6.36 -5.19 -14.70
CA VAL A 235 5.33 -4.38 -15.34
C VAL A 235 4.02 -5.14 -15.51
N TYR A 236 4.08 -6.42 -15.89
CA TYR A 236 2.89 -7.25 -16.04
C TYR A 236 2.18 -7.51 -14.71
N ILE A 237 2.92 -7.76 -13.63
CA ILE A 237 2.34 -7.88 -12.28
C ILE A 237 1.61 -6.58 -11.90
N MET A 238 2.28 -5.44 -12.06
CA MET A 238 1.68 -4.13 -11.75
C MET A 238 0.45 -3.83 -12.61
N ALA A 239 0.44 -4.22 -13.89
CA ALA A 239 -0.72 -4.06 -14.77
C ALA A 239 -1.92 -4.87 -14.26
N CYS A 240 -1.71 -6.12 -13.83
CA CYS A 240 -2.75 -6.95 -13.22
C CYS A 240 -3.33 -6.31 -11.95
N GLU A 241 -2.47 -5.78 -11.08
CA GLU A 241 -2.90 -5.07 -9.87
C GLU A 241 -3.70 -3.82 -10.19
N ALA A 242 -3.29 -3.06 -11.21
CA ALA A 242 -4.01 -1.86 -11.61
C ALA A 242 -5.42 -2.19 -12.13
N VAL A 243 -5.56 -3.25 -12.93
CA VAL A 243 -6.89 -3.73 -13.35
C VAL A 243 -7.73 -4.10 -12.14
N PHE A 244 -7.16 -4.83 -11.18
CA PHE A 244 -7.85 -5.17 -9.93
C PHE A 244 -8.33 -3.91 -9.19
N PHE A 245 -7.45 -2.94 -8.91
CA PHE A 245 -7.84 -1.71 -8.21
C PHE A 245 -8.85 -0.88 -9.01
N PHE A 246 -8.69 -0.76 -10.33
CA PHE A 246 -9.63 -0.05 -11.18
C PHE A 246 -11.04 -0.64 -11.10
N THR A 247 -11.18 -1.97 -11.23
CA THR A 247 -12.49 -2.61 -11.09
C THR A 247 -13.11 -2.38 -9.71
N MET A 248 -12.30 -2.40 -8.66
CA MET A 248 -12.74 -2.14 -7.30
C MET A 248 -13.21 -0.70 -7.09
N PHE A 249 -12.50 0.28 -7.65
CA PHE A 249 -12.90 1.68 -7.62
C PHE A 249 -14.18 1.94 -8.41
N VAL A 250 -14.33 1.35 -9.60
CA VAL A 250 -15.56 1.46 -10.38
C VAL A 250 -16.74 0.89 -9.60
N ARG A 251 -16.59 -0.28 -8.96
CA ARG A 251 -17.64 -0.86 -8.11
C ARG A 251 -18.01 0.06 -6.96
N PHE A 252 -17.02 0.62 -6.26
CA PHE A 252 -17.25 1.57 -5.17
C PHE A 252 -17.99 2.83 -5.65
N TYR A 253 -17.56 3.41 -6.78
CA TYR A 253 -18.21 4.57 -7.39
C TYR A 253 -19.66 4.25 -7.74
N LEU A 254 -19.91 3.17 -8.47
CA LEU A 254 -21.26 2.78 -8.87
C LEU A 254 -22.17 2.54 -7.67
N GLN A 255 -21.68 1.95 -6.59
CA GLN A 255 -22.45 1.77 -5.36
C GLN A 255 -22.80 3.12 -4.70
N ALA A 256 -21.79 3.98 -4.51
CA ALA A 256 -21.98 5.29 -3.88
C ALA A 256 -22.94 6.22 -4.66
N TYR A 257 -22.99 6.12 -5.98
CA TYR A 257 -23.86 6.94 -6.83
C TYR A 257 -25.22 6.30 -7.14
N ARG A 258 -25.34 4.96 -7.17
CA ARG A 258 -26.64 4.29 -7.24
C ARG A 258 -27.50 4.59 -6.01
N GLU A 259 -26.90 4.61 -4.82
CA GLU A 259 -27.60 4.95 -3.57
C GLU A 259 -28.08 6.42 -3.53
N ARG A 260 -27.42 7.31 -4.29
CA ARG A 260 -27.86 8.72 -4.43
C ARG A 260 -28.98 8.90 -5.45
N ARG A 261 -29.17 7.95 -6.38
CA ARG A 261 -30.09 8.05 -7.52
C ARG A 261 -31.39 7.28 -7.33
N ASP A 262 -31.62 6.67 -6.17
CA ASP A 262 -32.87 5.99 -5.82
C ASP A 262 -33.71 6.85 -4.86
N PRO A 263 -34.69 7.64 -5.36
CA PRO A 263 -35.58 8.45 -4.54
C PRO A 263 -36.52 7.60 -3.67
N SER A 264 -36.69 6.30 -3.97
CA SER A 264 -37.66 5.43 -3.28
C SER A 264 -37.28 5.13 -1.82
N LYS A 265 -36.00 5.27 -1.46
CA LYS A 265 -35.53 5.16 -0.07
C LYS A 265 -35.67 6.44 0.75
N LYS A 266 -35.90 7.60 0.12
CA LYS A 266 -36.19 8.86 0.83
C LYS A 266 -37.63 8.90 1.36
N CYS A 267 -38.59 8.27 0.68
CA CYS A 267 -40.00 8.28 1.08
C CYS A 267 -40.39 7.28 2.19
N ASN A 268 -39.51 6.36 2.61
CA ASN A 268 -39.81 5.43 3.71
C ASN A 268 -39.28 5.88 5.08
N GLY A 269 -38.61 7.03 5.15
CA GLY A 269 -38.11 7.61 6.41
C GLY A 269 -39.14 8.47 7.15
N ASP A 270 -39.97 9.23 6.42
CA ASP A 270 -40.95 10.14 7.03
C ASP A 270 -42.27 9.45 7.42
N SER A 271 -42.69 8.39 6.73
CA SER A 271 -43.98 7.72 7.00
C SER A 271 -43.99 6.83 8.26
N LYS A 272 -42.82 6.58 8.88
CA LYS A 272 -42.71 5.79 10.12
C LYS A 272 -42.71 6.64 11.40
N LEU A 273 -42.53 7.96 11.30
CA LEU A 273 -42.60 8.87 12.46
C LEU A 273 -44.02 9.29 12.81
N GLU A 274 -44.96 9.30 11.86
CA GLU A 274 -46.36 9.68 12.13
C GLU A 274 -47.24 8.54 12.68
N ARG A 275 -46.82 7.26 12.61
CA ARG A 275 -47.57 6.12 13.19
C ARG A 275 -47.19 5.76 14.63
N LYS A 276 -46.34 6.54 15.28
CA LYS A 276 -46.00 6.38 16.71
C LYS A 276 -46.42 7.57 17.58
N ALA A 277 -47.25 8.46 17.04
CA ALA A 277 -47.84 9.59 17.75
C ALA A 277 -49.38 9.50 17.80
N GLN A 278 -49.90 8.28 17.96
CA GLN A 278 -51.26 7.98 18.42
C GLN A 278 -51.21 6.82 19.40
#